data_AF-A0A2N1QMT8-F1
#
_entry.id   AF-A0A2N1QMT8-F1
#
_cell.length_a   1.000
_cell.length_b   1.000
_cell.length_c   1.000
_cell.angle_alpha   90.00
_cell.angle_beta   90.00
_cell.angle_gamma   90.00
#
_symmetry.space_group_name_H-M   'P 1'
#
loop_
_entity.id
_entity.type
_entity.pdbx_description
1 polymer ?
#
loop_
_entity_poly.entity_id
_entity_poly.type
_entity_poly.pdbx_seq_one_letter_code
_entity_poly.pdbx_strand_id
1 'polypeptide(L)'
;KTGVADGQENPLTNIVSMKFHEVQKYLTLVNYQYHAEMFYVNKDWFEALSEKDQGILRAAAKEMMLMSDEIIAADDAKCFEFLKDKMEITTLTDEQHAAFVKAVQPVYDYYIAKGMFTQEMIDRMREAASR
;
A
#
# COMPACT_ATOMS: atom_id res chain seq x y z
N LYS A 1 17.06 16.30 2.26
CA LYS A 1 18.27 16.54 3.08
C LYS A 1 19.47 17.04 2.26
N THR A 2 19.87 16.34 1.20
CA THR A 2 21.01 16.73 0.33
C THR A 2 20.58 17.43 -0.97
N GLY A 3 19.28 17.53 -1.25
CA GLY A 3 18.75 18.08 -2.50
C GLY A 3 18.83 17.14 -3.71
N VAL A 4 19.16 15.87 -3.52
CA VAL A 4 19.19 14.86 -4.60
C VAL A 4 17.78 14.50 -5.09
N ALA A 5 16.80 14.56 -4.20
CA ALA A 5 15.39 14.36 -4.50
C ALA A 5 14.56 15.42 -3.77
N ASP A 6 13.55 15.93 -4.46
CA ASP A 6 12.63 16.94 -3.93
C ASP A 6 11.51 16.32 -3.10
N GLY A 7 11.11 15.11 -3.48
CA GLY A 7 9.95 14.40 -2.95
C GLY A 7 10.16 12.90 -2.88
N GLN A 8 9.26 12.26 -2.13
CA GLN A 8 9.10 10.82 -2.07
C GLN A 8 7.62 10.50 -1.83
N GLU A 9 7.28 9.23 -1.93
CA GLU A 9 5.95 8.69 -1.67
C GLU A 9 6.11 7.55 -0.67
N ASN A 10 5.19 7.42 0.29
CA ASN A 10 5.14 6.34 1.27
C ASN A 10 3.84 6.44 2.08
N PRO A 11 3.41 5.35 2.76
CA PRO A 11 2.39 5.44 3.79
C PRO A 11 2.82 6.34 4.95
N LEU A 12 1.84 6.84 5.72
CA LEU A 12 2.07 7.78 6.83
C LEU A 12 3.02 7.20 7.88
N THR A 13 2.91 5.90 8.15
CA THR A 13 3.78 5.16 9.08
C THR A 13 5.26 5.29 8.73
N ASN A 14 5.63 5.18 7.45
CA ASN A 14 7.02 5.35 7.00
C ASN A 14 7.47 6.82 7.06
N ILE A 15 6.58 7.77 6.75
CA ILE A 15 6.88 9.21 6.86
C ILE A 15 7.23 9.59 8.31
N VAL A 16 6.54 9.00 9.29
CA VAL A 16 6.82 9.19 10.71
C VAL A 16 8.08 8.43 11.13
N SER A 17 8.13 7.11 10.92
CA SER A 17 9.19 6.24 11.45
C SER A 17 10.57 6.57 10.87
N MET A 18 10.64 6.93 9.59
CA MET A 18 11.87 7.34 8.90
C MET A 18 12.15 8.84 9.00
N LYS A 19 11.30 9.59 9.72
CA LYS A 19 11.45 11.02 9.97
C LYS A 19 11.45 11.90 8.70
N PHE A 20 10.75 11.49 7.65
CA PHE A 20 10.68 12.28 6.43
C PHE A 20 10.02 13.65 6.64
N HIS A 21 9.14 13.77 7.64
CA HIS A 21 8.56 15.04 8.07
C HIS A 21 9.58 16.08 8.56
N GLU A 22 10.83 15.72 8.86
CA GLU A 22 11.90 16.68 9.20
C GLU A 22 12.53 17.33 7.94
N VAL A 23 12.34 16.73 6.76
CA VAL A 23 13.02 17.12 5.51
C VAL A 23 12.05 17.29 4.33
N GLN A 24 10.75 17.24 4.59
CA GLN A 24 9.66 17.41 3.64
C GLN A 24 8.64 18.36 4.24
N LYS A 25 8.14 19.31 3.45
CA LYS A 25 7.20 20.34 3.90
C LYS A 25 5.74 20.00 3.61
N TYR A 26 5.50 19.35 2.47
CA TYR A 26 4.16 19.10 1.95
C TYR A 26 3.84 17.61 1.99
N LEU A 27 2.60 17.28 2.33
CA LEU A 27 2.05 15.93 2.27
C LEU A 27 0.74 15.97 1.48
N THR A 28 0.69 15.28 0.34
CA THR A 28 -0.55 15.14 -0.43
C THR A 28 -1.10 13.74 -0.27
N LEU A 29 -2.33 13.63 0.26
CA LEU A 29 -3.05 12.36 0.39
C LEU A 29 -3.68 12.00 -0.95
N VAL A 30 -2.90 11.35 -1.82
CA VAL A 30 -3.35 10.92 -3.15
C VAL A 30 -4.04 9.55 -3.09
N ASN A 31 -3.70 8.68 -2.13
CA ASN A 31 -4.29 7.34 -1.96
C ASN A 31 -4.26 6.47 -3.24
N TYR A 32 -3.18 6.56 -4.01
CA TYR A 32 -3.09 5.97 -5.36
C TYR A 32 -2.65 4.50 -5.38
N GLN A 33 -2.22 3.93 -4.25
CA GLN A 33 -1.77 2.54 -4.16
C GLN A 33 -2.19 1.89 -2.85
N TYR A 34 -2.50 0.60 -2.93
CA TYR A 34 -2.60 -0.30 -1.79
C TYR A 34 -1.41 -1.26 -1.84
N HIS A 35 -0.61 -1.30 -0.79
CA HIS A 35 0.55 -2.18 -0.71
C HIS A 35 0.18 -3.44 0.06
N ALA A 36 -0.09 -4.52 -0.67
CA ALA A 36 -0.30 -5.83 -0.06
C ALA A 36 1.06 -6.42 0.37
N GLU A 37 1.29 -6.54 1.67
CA GLU A 37 2.42 -7.31 2.18
C GLU A 37 2.09 -8.80 2.14
N MET A 38 2.94 -9.57 1.49
CA MET A 38 2.75 -11.00 1.35
C MET A 38 3.53 -11.76 2.42
N PHE A 39 2.84 -12.64 3.15
CA PHE A 39 3.48 -13.63 3.99
C PHE A 39 3.91 -14.84 3.13
N TYR A 40 5.22 -15.03 3.00
CA TYR A 40 5.79 -16.12 2.23
C TYR A 40 6.58 -17.11 3.09
N VAL A 41 6.53 -18.36 2.67
CA VAL A 41 7.37 -19.44 3.19
C VAL A 41 7.97 -20.22 2.03
N ASN A 42 9.11 -20.88 2.26
CA ASN A 42 9.65 -21.79 1.27
C ASN A 42 8.66 -22.96 1.03
N LYS A 43 8.36 -23.24 -0.24
CA LYS A 43 7.36 -24.25 -0.63
C LYS A 43 7.75 -25.64 -0.17
N ASP A 44 8.98 -26.08 -0.43
CA ASP A 44 9.43 -27.43 -0.11
C ASP A 44 9.45 -27.66 1.40
N TRP A 45 9.87 -26.64 2.17
CA TRP A 45 9.78 -26.66 3.63
C TRP A 45 8.34 -26.81 4.10
N PHE A 46 7.41 -26.01 3.56
CA PHE A 46 6.00 -26.05 3.96
C PHE A 46 5.35 -27.40 3.62
N GLU A 47 5.64 -27.94 2.44
CA GLU A 47 5.12 -29.25 1.98
C GLU A 47 5.73 -30.43 2.75
N ALA A 48 6.92 -30.28 3.31
CA ALA A 48 7.54 -31.28 4.18
C ALA A 48 6.93 -31.33 5.59
N LEU A 49 6.09 -30.36 5.98
CA LEU A 49 5.40 -30.36 7.27
C LEU A 49 4.21 -31.33 7.27
N SER A 50 3.82 -31.77 8.47
CA SER A 50 2.59 -32.55 8.63
C SER A 50 1.35 -31.74 8.20
N GLU A 51 0.28 -32.42 7.75
CA GLU A 51 -0.98 -31.75 7.40
C GLU A 51 -1.53 -30.89 8.55
N LYS A 52 -1.34 -31.35 9.79
CA LYS A 52 -1.70 -30.61 10.99
C LYS A 52 -0.96 -29.28 11.08
N ASP A 53 0.36 -29.29 10.92
CA ASP A 53 1.18 -28.08 11.03
C ASP A 53 0.95 -27.12 9.86
N GLN A 54 0.75 -27.65 8.65
CA GLN A 54 0.31 -26.85 7.51
C GLN A 54 -1.02 -26.15 7.80
N GLY A 55 -1.98 -26.86 8.41
CA GLY A 55 -3.27 -26.31 8.82
C GLY A 55 -3.12 -25.18 9.85
N ILE A 56 -2.28 -25.37 10.87
CA ILE A 56 -1.99 -24.36 11.89
C ILE A 56 -1.40 -23.11 11.25
N LEU A 57 -0.39 -23.25 10.39
CA LEU A 57 0.25 -22.13 9.72
C LEU A 57 -0.72 -21.34 8.84
N ARG A 58 -1.60 -22.03 8.09
CA ARG A 58 -2.63 -21.36 7.27
C ARG A 58 -3.64 -20.59 8.12
N ALA A 59 -4.07 -21.17 9.25
CA ALA A 59 -4.99 -20.51 10.17
C ALA A 59 -4.33 -19.27 10.81
N ALA A 60 -3.10 -19.41 11.30
CA ALA A 60 -2.34 -18.31 11.90
C ALA A 60 -2.06 -17.19 10.89
N ALA A 61 -1.70 -17.52 9.65
CA ALA A 61 -1.50 -16.53 8.60
C ALA A 61 -2.78 -15.73 8.33
N LYS A 62 -3.93 -16.41 8.25
CA LYS A 62 -5.23 -15.73 8.05
C LYS A 62 -5.60 -14.82 9.22
N GLU A 63 -5.39 -15.27 10.46
CA GLU A 63 -5.64 -14.46 11.66
C GLU A 63 -4.71 -13.24 11.71
N MET A 64 -3.43 -13.44 11.41
CA MET A 64 -2.44 -12.37 11.33
C MET A 64 -2.82 -11.32 10.28
N MET A 65 -3.28 -11.73 9.10
CA MET A 65 -3.70 -10.79 8.05
C MET A 65 -4.84 -9.88 8.54
N LEU A 66 -5.89 -10.46 9.15
CA LEU A 66 -7.02 -9.68 9.68
C LEU A 66 -6.59 -8.70 10.77
N MET A 67 -5.73 -9.17 11.69
CA MET A 67 -5.19 -8.32 12.75
C MET A 67 -4.29 -7.20 12.20
N SER A 68 -3.51 -7.48 11.16
CA SER A 68 -2.62 -6.52 10.53
C SER A 68 -3.40 -5.35 9.92
N ASP A 69 -4.53 -5.61 9.26
CA ASP A 69 -5.37 -4.56 8.68
C ASP A 69 -5.90 -3.60 9.76
N GLU A 70 -6.35 -4.13 10.90
CA GLU A 70 -6.81 -3.32 12.04
C GLU A 70 -5.68 -2.47 12.64
N ILE A 71 -4.50 -3.05 12.79
CA ILE A 71 -3.31 -2.35 13.32
C ILE A 71 -2.89 -1.21 12.38
N ILE A 72 -2.82 -1.50 11.07
CA ILE A 72 -2.42 -0.51 10.06
C ILE A 72 -3.41 0.66 10.04
N ALA A 73 -4.73 0.39 10.05
CA ALA A 73 -5.74 1.45 10.09
C ALA A 73 -5.62 2.31 11.35
N ALA A 74 -5.37 1.69 12.51
CA ALA A 74 -5.19 2.41 13.77
C ALA A 74 -3.89 3.26 13.76
N ASP A 75 -2.82 2.75 13.17
CA ASP A 75 -1.53 3.45 13.11
C ASP A 75 -1.54 4.59 12.08
N ASP A 76 -2.24 4.44 10.95
CA ASP A 76 -2.43 5.52 9.98
C ASP A 76 -3.17 6.70 10.62
N ALA A 77 -4.24 6.45 11.40
CA ALA A 77 -4.94 7.50 12.13
C ALA A 77 -4.03 8.23 13.13
N LYS A 78 -3.22 7.49 13.90
CA LYS A 78 -2.24 8.10 14.83
C LYS A 78 -1.17 8.90 14.09
N CYS A 79 -0.65 8.38 12.99
CA CYS A 79 0.39 9.04 12.20
C CYS A 79 -0.14 10.32 11.54
N PHE A 80 -1.37 10.29 11.02
CA PHE A 80 -2.03 11.49 10.50
C PHE A 80 -2.12 12.58 11.58
N GLU A 81 -2.60 12.22 12.77
CA GLU A 81 -2.72 13.15 13.89
C GLU A 81 -1.37 13.74 14.34
N PHE A 82 -0.29 12.97 14.24
CA PHE A 82 1.06 13.47 14.50
C PHE A 82 1.58 14.40 13.38
N LEU A 83 1.27 14.10 12.12
CA LEU A 83 1.80 14.81 10.96
C LEU A 83 1.08 16.13 10.66
N LYS A 84 -0.20 16.27 11.04
CA LYS A 84 -0.99 17.49 10.79
C LYS A 84 -0.37 18.75 11.39
N ASP A 85 0.41 18.61 12.47
CA ASP A 85 1.12 19.71 13.12
C ASP A 85 2.56 19.92 12.61
N LYS A 86 3.01 19.11 11.63
CA LYS A 86 4.40 19.10 11.13
C LYS A 86 4.55 19.35 9.65
N MET A 87 3.50 19.08 8.88
CA MET A 87 3.49 19.18 7.43
C MET A 87 2.23 19.89 6.94
N GLU A 88 2.32 20.53 5.78
CA GLU A 88 1.16 21.09 5.10
C GLU A 88 0.43 19.97 4.34
N ILE A 89 -0.70 19.53 4.90
CA ILE A 89 -1.47 18.41 4.36
C ILE A 89 -2.49 18.90 3.32
N THR A 90 -2.47 18.29 2.14
CA THR A 90 -3.47 18.46 1.08
C THR A 90 -4.25 17.16 0.88
N THR A 91 -5.57 17.24 1.04
CA THR A 91 -6.50 16.17 0.64
C THR A 91 -7.12 16.53 -0.71
N LEU A 92 -7.12 15.59 -1.64
CA LEU A 92 -7.67 15.81 -2.98
C LEU A 92 -9.20 15.79 -2.97
N THR A 93 -9.83 16.63 -3.80
CA THR A 93 -11.24 16.45 -4.17
C THR A 93 -11.40 15.24 -5.10
N ASP A 94 -12.62 14.75 -5.26
CA ASP A 94 -12.92 13.65 -6.18
C ASP A 94 -12.48 13.97 -7.62
N GLU A 95 -12.66 15.21 -8.07
CA GLU A 95 -12.21 15.64 -9.40
C GLU A 95 -10.68 15.66 -9.53
N GLN A 96 -9.99 16.13 -8.48
CA GLN A 96 -8.53 16.12 -8.46
C GLN A 96 -7.99 14.68 -8.43
N HIS A 97 -8.57 13.81 -7.62
CA HIS A 97 -8.22 12.39 -7.58
C HIS A 97 -8.48 11.71 -8.93
N ALA A 98 -9.64 11.97 -9.57
CA ALA A 98 -9.95 11.46 -10.90
C ALA A 98 -8.94 11.93 -11.97
N ALA A 99 -8.36 13.13 -11.82
CA ALA A 99 -7.30 13.60 -12.69
C ALA A 99 -6.02 12.75 -12.57
N PHE A 100 -5.64 12.33 -11.35
CA PHE A 100 -4.52 11.39 -11.14
C PHE A 100 -4.81 10.01 -11.76
N VAL A 101 -6.01 9.47 -11.54
CA VAL A 101 -6.43 8.18 -12.13
C VAL A 101 -6.36 8.21 -13.66
N LYS A 102 -6.84 9.30 -14.27
CA LYS A 102 -6.75 9.47 -15.73
C LYS A 102 -5.31 9.62 -16.21
N ALA A 103 -4.49 10.37 -15.49
CA ALA A 103 -3.10 10.64 -15.86
C ALA A 103 -2.23 9.37 -15.87
N VAL A 104 -2.53 8.39 -15.02
CA VAL A 104 -1.78 7.11 -14.95
C VAL A 104 -2.25 6.07 -15.98
N GLN A 105 -3.38 6.27 -16.65
CA GLN A 105 -3.92 5.30 -17.62
C GLN A 105 -2.89 4.81 -18.67
N PRO A 106 -2.05 5.69 -19.28
CA PRO A 106 -1.04 5.23 -20.25
C PRO A 106 -0.02 4.23 -19.67
N VAL A 107 0.21 4.23 -18.36
CA VAL A 107 1.10 3.26 -17.69
C VAL A 107 0.46 1.88 -17.68
N TYR A 108 -0.84 1.79 -17.37
CA TYR A 108 -1.58 0.53 -17.46
C TYR A 108 -1.60 0.01 -18.89
N ASP A 109 -1.91 0.88 -19.86
CA ASP A 109 -1.96 0.52 -21.28
C ASP A 109 -0.60 -0.02 -21.77
N TYR A 110 0.50 0.61 -21.35
CA TYR A 110 1.85 0.17 -21.67
C TYR A 110 2.13 -1.25 -21.16
N TYR A 111 1.81 -1.55 -19.91
CA TYR A 111 2.08 -2.86 -19.31
C TYR A 111 1.13 -3.96 -19.79
N ILE A 112 -0.11 -3.62 -20.14
CA ILE A 112 -1.01 -4.52 -20.87
C ILE A 112 -0.43 -4.87 -22.24
N ALA A 113 0.04 -3.87 -23.00
CA ALA A 113 0.65 -4.09 -24.31
C ALA A 113 1.95 -4.92 -24.23
N LYS A 114 2.68 -4.85 -23.12
CA LYS A 114 3.84 -5.70 -22.83
C LYS A 114 3.46 -7.13 -22.41
N GLY A 115 2.19 -7.42 -22.17
CA GLY A 115 1.72 -8.72 -21.71
C GLY A 115 2.09 -9.03 -20.25
N MET A 116 2.40 -8.01 -19.43
CA MET A 116 2.69 -8.23 -18.00
C MET A 116 1.43 -8.60 -17.21
N PHE A 117 0.28 -8.06 -17.61
CA PHE A 117 -1.04 -8.39 -17.08
C PHE A 117 -2.12 -8.02 -18.10
N THR A 118 -3.35 -8.49 -17.89
CA THR A 118 -4.49 -8.20 -18.76
C THR A 118 -5.42 -7.17 -18.11
N GLN A 119 -6.30 -6.56 -18.92
CA GLN A 119 -7.37 -5.70 -18.40
C GLN A 119 -8.27 -6.47 -17.41
N GLU A 120 -8.58 -7.73 -17.72
CA GLU A 120 -9.37 -8.60 -16.84
C GLU A 120 -8.70 -8.80 -15.47
N MET A 121 -7.37 -8.95 -15.40
CA MET A 121 -6.65 -9.04 -14.13
C MET A 121 -6.80 -7.76 -13.31
N ILE A 122 -6.71 -6.59 -13.95
CA ILE A 122 -6.88 -5.30 -13.28
C ILE A 122 -8.31 -5.17 -12.75
N ASP A 123 -9.31 -5.50 -13.56
CA ASP A 123 -10.71 -5.37 -13.20
C ASP A 123 -11.06 -6.29 -12.02
N ARG A 124 -10.55 -7.53 -12.02
CA ARG A 124 -10.69 -8.45 -10.89
C ARG A 124 -10.05 -7.92 -9.60
N MET A 125 -8.89 -7.30 -9.70
CA MET A 125 -8.22 -6.70 -8.53
C MET A 125 -9.02 -5.51 -7.97
N ARG A 126 -9.57 -4.66 -8.85
CA ARG A 126 -10.43 -3.54 -8.43
C ARG A 126 -11.71 -4.02 -7.77
N GLU A 127 -12.36 -5.04 -8.32
CA GLU A 127 -13.54 -5.66 -7.70
C GLU A 127 -13.22 -6.24 -6.31
N ALA A 128 -12.10 -6.96 -6.17
CA ALA A 128 -11.69 -7.52 -4.89
C ALA A 128 -11.39 -6.44 -3.84
N ALA A 129 -10.78 -5.32 -4.25
CA ALA A 129 -10.46 -4.19 -3.37
C ALA A 129 -11.67 -3.29 -3.03
N SER A 130 -12.81 -3.50 -3.68
CA SER A 130 -14.03 -2.71 -3.44
C SER A 130 -14.98 -3.38 -2.41
N ARG A 131 -14.57 -4.51 -1.84
CA ARG A 131 -15.30 -5.28 -0.83
C ARG A 131 -14.73 -5.04 0.55
#